data_AF-A0A8I0FDF4-F1
#
_entry.id   AF-A0A8I0FDF4-F1
#
_cell.length_a   1.000
_cell.length_b   1.000
_cell.length_c   1.000
_cell.angle_alpha   90.00
_cell.angle_beta   90.00
_cell.angle_gamma   90.00
#
_symmetry.space_group_name_H-M   'P 1'
#
loop_
_entity.id
_entity.type
_entity.pdbx_description
1 polymer ?
#
loop_
_entity_poly.entity_id
_entity_poly.type
_entity_poly.pdbx_seq_one_letter_code
_entity_poly.pdbx_strand_id
1 'polypeptide(L)'
;SWLHVNAVEKEKIIFRCNVSACNDRTGNSSFQIVQRIIPSDPPTYDQIGLTEEFVLKAIPRLGITYVVGETGHGKSTTLASMVRYVYEEDTHIQGNIITLEEPIEFRYDGIKSKHSIIVQSQIPEHFMTFGLAVREAMRRKPALLLVAELRDQESFSAAIELSK
;
A
#
# COMPACT_ATOMS: atom_id res chain seq x y z
N SER A 1 44.79 5.51 -16.30
CA SER A 1 43.56 5.42 -17.09
C SER A 1 42.49 4.81 -16.20
N TRP A 2 41.53 5.61 -15.75
CA TRP A 2 40.42 5.14 -14.92
C TRP A 2 39.33 4.59 -15.82
N LEU A 3 39.08 3.28 -15.75
CA LEU A 3 37.96 2.63 -16.42
C LEU A 3 36.67 2.99 -15.66
N HIS A 4 35.85 3.87 -16.23
CA HIS A 4 34.44 3.98 -15.86
C HIS A 4 33.73 2.72 -16.34
N VAL A 5 33.43 1.81 -15.42
CA VAL A 5 32.45 0.75 -15.67
C VAL A 5 31.09 1.37 -15.36
N ASN A 6 30.36 1.75 -16.42
CA ASN A 6 28.94 2.08 -16.29
C ASN A 6 28.22 0.82 -15.80
N ALA A 7 27.82 0.82 -14.53
CA ALA A 7 26.86 -0.16 -14.03
C ALA A 7 25.53 0.14 -14.74
N VAL A 8 25.14 -0.73 -15.67
CA VAL A 8 23.78 -0.75 -16.21
C VAL A 8 22.87 -1.02 -15.01
N GLU A 9 22.09 -0.02 -14.58
CA GLU A 9 21.03 -0.21 -13.58
C GLU A 9 20.13 -1.34 -14.07
N LYS A 10 20.21 -2.50 -13.42
CA LYS A 10 19.27 -3.58 -13.67
C LYS A 10 17.93 -3.15 -13.11
N GLU A 11 16.94 -2.98 -13.97
CA GLU A 11 15.57 -2.71 -13.58
C GLU A 11 15.08 -3.82 -12.63
N LYS A 12 14.76 -3.45 -11.39
CA LYS A 12 14.34 -4.41 -10.36
C LYS A 12 12.87 -4.74 -10.56
N ILE A 13 12.58 -5.89 -11.16
CA ILE A 13 11.20 -6.39 -11.30
C ILE A 13 10.84 -7.23 -10.08
N ILE A 14 9.74 -6.87 -9.41
CA ILE A 14 9.23 -7.58 -8.23
C ILE A 14 7.95 -8.31 -8.64
N PHE A 15 7.83 -9.57 -8.22
CA PHE A 15 6.65 -10.40 -8.47
C PHE A 15 5.95 -10.74 -7.17
N ARG A 16 4.62 -10.67 -7.17
CA ARG A 16 3.78 -11.43 -6.25
C ARG A 16 3.71 -12.86 -6.75
N CYS A 17 4.11 -13.81 -5.92
CA CYS A 17 4.05 -15.23 -6.22
C CYS A 17 2.92 -15.88 -5.40
N ASN A 18 1.94 -16.48 -6.08
CA ASN A 18 0.97 -17.36 -5.44
C ASN A 18 1.29 -18.81 -5.81
N VAL A 19 1.35 -19.68 -4.80
CA VAL A 19 1.54 -21.12 -4.99
C VAL A 19 0.31 -21.83 -4.44
N SER A 20 -0.34 -22.64 -5.27
CA SER A 20 -1.55 -23.37 -4.91
C SER A 20 -1.36 -24.86 -5.20
N ALA A 21 -1.68 -25.73 -4.24
CA ALA A 21 -1.71 -27.17 -4.48
C ALA A 21 -2.78 -27.52 -5.53
N CYS A 22 -2.46 -28.41 -6.45
CA CYS A 22 -3.37 -28.85 -7.50
C CYS A 22 -3.08 -30.30 -7.89
N ASN A 23 -3.98 -30.94 -8.64
CA ASN A 23 -3.64 -32.18 -9.32
C ASN A 23 -3.14 -31.86 -10.72
N ASP A 24 -2.08 -32.53 -11.15
CA ASP A 24 -1.65 -32.44 -12.54
C ASP A 24 -2.61 -33.19 -13.48
N ARG A 25 -2.36 -33.12 -14.79
CA ARG A 25 -3.19 -33.80 -15.79
C ARG A 25 -3.23 -35.33 -15.63
N THR A 26 -2.28 -35.90 -14.89
CA THR A 26 -2.16 -37.34 -14.64
C THR A 26 -2.83 -37.78 -13.33
N GLY A 27 -3.38 -36.83 -12.56
CA GLY A 27 -4.05 -37.09 -11.28
C GLY A 27 -3.10 -37.13 -10.09
N ASN A 28 -1.83 -36.78 -10.26
CA ASN A 28 -0.86 -36.74 -9.17
C ASN A 28 -0.91 -35.39 -8.46
N SER A 29 -0.69 -35.40 -7.14
CA SER A 29 -0.53 -34.19 -6.34
C SER A 29 0.65 -33.35 -6.86
N SER A 30 0.38 -32.08 -7.13
CA SER A 30 1.31 -31.13 -7.72
C SER A 30 1.03 -29.72 -7.18
N PHE A 31 1.64 -28.71 -7.79
CA PHE A 31 1.45 -27.30 -7.44
C PHE A 31 1.43 -26.42 -8.69
N GLN A 32 0.62 -25.36 -8.63
CA GLN A 32 0.58 -24.28 -9.62
C GLN A 32 1.23 -23.03 -9.04
N ILE A 33 2.07 -22.38 -9.84
CA ILE A 33 2.70 -21.10 -9.51
C ILE A 33 2.13 -20.02 -10.44
N VAL A 34 1.63 -18.93 -9.86
CA VAL A 34 1.21 -17.72 -10.58
C VAL A 34 2.07 -16.55 -10.11
N GLN A 35 2.78 -15.91 -11.05
CA GLN A 35 3.57 -14.71 -10.80
C GLN A 35 2.88 -13.50 -11.43
N ARG A 36 2.64 -12.45 -10.64
CA ARG A 36 2.11 -11.16 -11.12
C ARG A 36 3.12 -10.07 -10.79
N ILE A 37 3.41 -9.21 -11.76
CA ILE A 37 4.30 -8.06 -11.55
C ILE A 37 3.64 -7.12 -10.52
N ILE A 38 4.42 -6.67 -9.53
CA ILE A 38 4.05 -5.58 -8.64
C ILE A 38 4.60 -4.29 -9.27
N PRO A 39 3.75 -3.32 -9.63
CA PRO A 39 4.20 -2.02 -10.11
C PRO A 39 5.12 -1.36 -9.09
N SER A 40 6.17 -0.66 -9.55
CA SER A 40 7.10 0.02 -8.65
C SER A 40 6.37 1.13 -7.88
N ASP A 41 5.87 2.13 -8.59
CA ASP A 41 5.28 3.34 -8.00
C ASP A 41 3.78 3.42 -8.30
N PRO A 42 2.93 3.83 -7.33
CA PRO A 42 1.52 4.11 -7.56
C PRO A 42 1.36 5.17 -8.65
N PRO A 43 0.28 5.15 -9.45
CA PRO A 43 0.00 6.24 -10.37
C PRO A 43 -0.26 7.55 -9.60
N THR A 44 0.05 8.67 -10.23
CA THR A 44 -0.35 9.99 -9.73
C THR A 44 -1.87 10.15 -9.81
N TYR A 45 -2.43 11.08 -9.05
CA TYR A 45 -3.89 11.24 -8.96
C TYR A 45 -4.54 11.63 -10.29
N ASP A 46 -3.82 12.40 -11.12
CA ASP A 46 -4.25 12.82 -12.45
C ASP A 46 -4.24 11.65 -13.45
N GLN A 47 -3.30 10.71 -13.32
CA GLN A 47 -3.24 9.50 -14.17
C GLN A 47 -4.45 8.58 -13.98
N ILE A 48 -5.07 8.61 -12.80
CA ILE A 48 -6.32 7.89 -12.51
C ILE A 48 -7.57 8.75 -12.70
N GLY A 49 -7.43 9.95 -13.26
CA GLY A 49 -8.54 10.83 -13.63
C GLY A 49 -9.16 11.61 -12.46
N LEU A 50 -8.47 11.71 -11.32
CA LEU A 50 -8.91 12.55 -10.21
C LEU A 50 -8.40 13.98 -10.36
N THR A 51 -9.14 14.93 -9.77
CA THR A 51 -8.68 16.31 -9.64
C THR A 51 -7.99 16.52 -8.30
N GLU A 52 -7.05 17.46 -8.23
CA GLU A 52 -6.37 17.82 -6.99
C GLU A 52 -7.38 18.26 -5.91
N GLU A 53 -8.41 19.01 -6.29
CA GLU A 53 -9.48 19.43 -5.39
C GLU A 53 -10.19 18.23 -4.73
N PHE A 54 -10.46 17.17 -5.51
CA PHE A 54 -11.06 15.96 -4.98
C PHE A 54 -10.11 15.27 -3.99
N VAL A 55 -8.84 15.14 -4.35
CA VAL A 55 -7.82 14.52 -3.48
C VAL A 55 -7.72 15.26 -2.16
N LEU A 56 -7.58 16.58 -2.18
CA LEU A 56 -7.50 17.43 -0.98
C LEU A 56 -8.72 17.26 -0.05
N LYS A 57 -9.93 17.13 -0.62
CA LYS A 57 -11.15 16.84 0.18
C LYS A 57 -11.14 15.42 0.74
N ALA A 58 -10.54 14.47 0.04
CA ALA A 58 -10.42 13.07 0.45
C ALA A 58 -9.30 12.82 1.47
N ILE A 59 -8.45 13.80 1.79
CA ILE A 59 -7.42 13.70 2.82
C ILE A 59 -7.67 14.73 3.94
N PRO A 60 -8.70 14.60 4.78
CA PRO A 60 -9.00 15.59 5.81
C PRO A 60 -7.88 15.73 6.84
N ARG A 61 -7.80 16.88 7.53
CA ARG A 61 -6.81 17.09 8.62
C ARG A 61 -6.96 16.12 9.77
N LEU A 62 -8.20 15.78 10.10
CA LEU A 62 -8.61 14.80 11.11
C LEU A 62 -9.84 14.07 10.60
N GLY A 63 -9.93 12.78 10.86
CA GLY A 63 -11.05 11.93 10.45
C GLY A 63 -10.64 10.70 9.66
N ILE A 64 -11.61 10.09 8.97
CA ILE A 64 -11.42 8.88 8.18
C ILE A 64 -12.00 9.11 6.78
N THR A 65 -11.27 8.64 5.78
CA THR A 65 -11.76 8.51 4.41
C THR A 65 -11.96 7.04 4.09
N TYR A 66 -13.15 6.71 3.57
CA TYR A 66 -13.47 5.36 3.12
C TYR A 66 -13.53 5.32 1.60
N VAL A 67 -12.87 4.33 1.01
CA VAL A 67 -13.00 3.98 -0.41
C VAL A 67 -13.72 2.66 -0.49
N VAL A 68 -14.94 2.68 -1.01
CA VAL A 68 -15.83 1.52 -1.11
C VAL A 68 -16.11 1.16 -2.57
N GLY A 69 -16.37 -0.12 -2.83
CA GLY A 69 -16.64 -0.64 -4.17
C GLY A 69 -16.29 -2.12 -4.29
N GLU A 70 -16.70 -2.75 -5.38
CA GLU A 70 -16.41 -4.16 -5.64
C GLU A 70 -14.91 -4.43 -5.86
N THR A 71 -14.48 -5.68 -5.70
CA THR A 71 -13.11 -6.10 -6.02
C THR A 71 -12.79 -5.81 -7.49
N GLY A 72 -11.56 -5.38 -7.78
CA GLY A 72 -11.12 -5.07 -9.15
C GLY A 72 -11.48 -3.67 -9.65
N HIS A 73 -12.20 -2.84 -8.89
CA HIS A 73 -12.60 -1.49 -9.30
C HIS A 73 -11.57 -0.39 -8.93
N GLY A 74 -10.30 -0.74 -8.78
CA GLY A 74 -9.22 0.24 -8.58
C GLY A 74 -9.13 0.88 -7.18
N LYS A 75 -9.81 0.35 -6.15
CA LYS A 75 -9.75 0.91 -4.78
C LYS A 75 -8.33 1.07 -4.25
N SER A 76 -7.52 0.01 -4.35
CA SER A 76 -6.12 0.03 -3.92
C SER A 76 -5.31 1.03 -4.71
N THR A 77 -5.57 1.14 -6.02
CA THR A 77 -4.92 2.12 -6.91
C THR A 77 -5.26 3.55 -6.47
N THR A 78 -6.52 3.84 -6.16
CA THR A 78 -6.97 5.14 -5.67
C THR A 78 -6.32 5.48 -4.32
N LEU A 79 -6.35 4.55 -3.36
CA LEU A 79 -5.73 4.75 -2.05
C LEU A 79 -4.20 4.94 -2.15
N ALA A 80 -3.53 4.13 -2.97
CA ALA A 80 -2.09 4.25 -3.18
C ALA A 80 -1.71 5.56 -3.87
N SER A 81 -2.54 6.03 -4.80
CA SER A 81 -2.39 7.34 -5.45
C SER A 81 -2.55 8.50 -4.46
N MET A 82 -3.53 8.42 -3.54
CA MET A 82 -3.70 9.41 -2.47
C MET A 82 -2.52 9.43 -1.49
N VAL A 83 -2.02 8.25 -1.09
CA VAL A 83 -0.84 8.15 -0.23
C VAL A 83 0.39 8.72 -0.94
N ARG A 84 0.55 8.42 -2.24
CA ARG A 84 1.60 9.00 -3.08
C ARG A 84 1.53 10.54 -3.08
N TYR A 85 0.34 11.10 -3.31
CA TYR A 85 0.13 12.55 -3.27
C TYR A 85 0.53 13.16 -1.92
N VAL A 86 0.08 12.57 -0.79
CA VAL A 86 0.47 13.01 0.56
C VAL A 86 1.98 12.89 0.80
N TYR A 87 2.64 11.92 0.16
CA TYR A 87 4.06 11.69 0.33
C TYR A 87 4.93 12.65 -0.50
N GLU A 88 4.53 12.95 -1.73
CA GLU A 88 5.27 13.83 -2.66
C GLU A 88 5.02 15.31 -2.39
N GLU A 89 3.79 15.69 -2.06
CA GLU A 89 3.35 17.08 -2.00
C GLU A 89 3.31 17.65 -0.57
N ASP A 90 3.48 18.97 -0.46
CA ASP A 90 3.41 19.72 0.81
C ASP A 90 1.94 19.86 1.28
N THR A 91 1.37 18.75 1.75
CA THR A 91 0.01 18.71 2.31
C THR A 91 0.02 18.99 3.80
N HIS A 92 -1.15 19.15 4.42
CA HIS A 92 -1.26 19.25 5.89
C HIS A 92 -0.95 17.94 6.62
N ILE A 93 -0.78 16.82 5.90
CA ILE A 93 -0.40 15.52 6.46
C ILE A 93 1.09 15.29 6.17
N GLN A 94 1.91 15.31 7.22
CA GLN A 94 3.37 15.14 7.09
C GLN A 94 3.91 14.26 8.22
N GLY A 95 4.96 13.50 7.92
CA GLY A 95 5.66 12.67 8.90
C GLY A 95 5.51 11.17 8.64
N ASN A 96 5.15 10.41 9.68
CA ASN A 96 5.15 8.95 9.62
C ASN A 96 3.88 8.41 8.94
N ILE A 97 3.99 7.91 7.72
CA ILE A 97 2.91 7.25 6.99
C ILE A 97 3.07 5.73 7.17
N ILE A 98 2.01 5.08 7.63
CA ILE A 98 1.98 3.63 7.81
C ILE A 98 0.90 3.05 6.91
N THR A 99 1.22 1.99 6.19
CA THR A 99 0.26 1.23 5.39
C THR A 99 0.19 -0.20 5.89
N LEU A 100 -1.04 -0.68 6.08
CA LEU A 100 -1.36 -2.05 6.48
C LEU A 100 -2.15 -2.67 5.32
N GLU A 101 -1.57 -3.64 4.63
CA GLU A 101 -2.07 -4.16 3.37
C GLU A 101 -2.14 -5.69 3.37
N GLU A 102 -3.10 -6.27 2.65
CA GLU A 102 -3.17 -7.70 2.39
C GLU A 102 -3.55 -7.94 0.92
N PRO A 103 -2.60 -8.34 0.07
CA PRO A 103 -1.15 -8.08 0.07
C PRO A 103 -0.73 -6.69 -0.47
N ILE A 104 0.54 -6.28 -0.28
CA ILE A 104 1.09 -4.99 -0.76
C ILE A 104 1.06 -4.91 -2.29
N GLU A 105 0.29 -3.97 -2.84
CA GLU A 105 0.05 -3.84 -4.29
C GLU A 105 0.98 -2.86 -5.01
N PHE A 106 1.49 -1.86 -4.30
CA PHE A 106 2.38 -0.83 -4.82
C PHE A 106 3.52 -0.58 -3.84
N ARG A 107 4.67 -0.14 -4.33
CA ARG A 107 5.79 0.29 -3.48
C ARG A 107 6.00 1.79 -3.60
N TYR A 108 6.77 2.37 -2.69
CA TYR A 108 7.09 3.80 -2.74
C TYR A 108 8.60 4.03 -2.87
N ASP A 109 9.37 2.99 -3.20
CA ASP A 109 10.84 3.01 -3.23
C ASP A 109 11.40 3.97 -4.29
N GLY A 110 10.67 4.19 -5.39
CA GLY A 110 11.06 5.09 -6.47
C GLY A 110 10.73 6.57 -6.21
N ILE A 111 9.97 6.84 -5.15
CA ILE A 111 9.42 8.16 -4.83
C ILE A 111 10.25 8.79 -3.70
N LYS A 112 10.46 10.11 -3.76
CA LYS A 112 11.19 10.86 -2.74
C LYS A 112 10.25 11.84 -2.04
N SER A 113 10.28 11.84 -0.72
CA SER A 113 9.63 12.87 0.11
C SER A 113 10.67 13.70 0.85
N LYS A 114 10.35 14.98 1.07
CA LYS A 114 11.16 15.90 1.89
C LYS A 114 10.68 15.97 3.34
N HIS A 115 9.48 15.48 3.64
CA HIS A 115 8.79 15.71 4.92
C HIS A 115 8.21 14.44 5.54
N SER A 116 8.14 13.33 4.81
CA SER A 116 7.49 12.11 5.25
C SER A 116 8.34 10.86 5.07
N ILE A 117 8.02 9.81 5.83
CA ILE A 117 8.52 8.44 5.65
C ILE A 117 7.32 7.52 5.44
N ILE A 118 7.48 6.45 4.65
CA ILE A 118 6.46 5.41 4.48
C ILE A 118 6.99 4.09 5.03
N VAL A 119 6.17 3.43 5.86
CA VAL A 119 6.41 2.07 6.36
C VAL A 119 5.26 1.17 5.92
N GLN A 120 5.55 0.19 5.08
CA GLN A 120 4.55 -0.76 4.59
C GLN A 120 4.59 -2.08 5.37
N SER A 121 3.42 -2.55 5.80
CA SER A 121 3.27 -3.84 6.45
C SER A 121 2.26 -4.72 5.73
N GLN A 122 2.69 -5.93 5.35
CA GLN A 122 1.82 -6.95 4.77
C GLN A 122 1.26 -7.84 5.88
N ILE A 123 -0.04 -8.10 5.85
CA ILE A 123 -0.72 -9.05 6.73
C ILE A 123 -1.05 -10.28 5.86
N PRO A 124 -0.78 -11.52 6.32
CA PRO A 124 -0.28 -11.91 7.64
C PRO A 124 1.26 -11.93 7.80
N GLU A 125 2.03 -11.48 6.80
CA GLU A 125 3.48 -11.69 6.74
C GLU A 125 4.27 -10.98 7.86
N HIS A 126 3.95 -9.72 8.16
CA HIS A 126 4.61 -8.93 9.19
C HIS A 126 3.83 -8.89 10.51
N PHE A 127 2.51 -9.09 10.47
CA PHE A 127 1.63 -9.17 11.63
C PHE A 127 0.57 -10.26 11.42
N MET A 128 0.18 -10.95 12.50
CA MET A 128 -0.81 -12.02 12.40
C MET A 128 -2.21 -11.55 11.97
N THR A 129 -2.62 -10.34 12.38
CA THR A 129 -3.97 -9.79 12.09
C THR A 129 -3.92 -8.28 11.88
N PHE A 130 -4.93 -7.74 11.18
CA PHE A 130 -5.11 -6.29 11.03
C PHE A 130 -5.31 -5.59 12.37
N GLY A 131 -6.14 -6.13 13.27
CA GLY A 131 -6.36 -5.56 14.61
C GLY A 131 -5.07 -5.40 15.44
N LEU A 132 -4.15 -6.38 15.37
CA LEU A 132 -2.83 -6.26 15.99
C LEU A 132 -1.98 -5.17 15.30
N ALA A 133 -1.96 -5.19 13.97
CA ALA A 133 -1.18 -4.25 13.18
C ALA A 133 -1.62 -2.79 13.39
N VAL A 134 -2.93 -2.53 13.51
CA VAL A 134 -3.49 -1.20 13.79
C VAL A 134 -3.07 -0.74 15.19
N ARG A 135 -3.18 -1.59 16.21
CA ARG A 135 -2.76 -1.26 17.58
C ARG A 135 -1.27 -0.91 17.67
N GLU A 136 -0.43 -1.66 16.97
CA GLU A 136 1.01 -1.37 16.89
C GLU A 136 1.30 -0.10 16.08
N ALA A 137 0.56 0.14 14.99
CA ALA A 137 0.69 1.36 14.20
C ALA A 137 0.36 2.61 15.02
N MET A 138 -0.69 2.58 15.85
CA MET A 138 -1.07 3.72 16.72
C MET A 138 0.06 4.16 17.66
N ARG A 139 0.85 3.20 18.18
CA ARG A 139 1.99 3.49 19.07
C ARG A 139 3.16 4.16 18.36
N ARG A 140 3.20 4.12 17.03
CA ARG A 140 4.24 4.74 16.20
C ARG A 140 3.93 6.19 15.82
N LYS A 141 2.87 6.78 16.40
CA LYS A 141 2.42 8.16 16.15
C LYS A 141 2.28 8.46 14.64
N PRO A 142 1.42 7.73 13.92
CA PRO A 142 1.26 7.91 12.48
C PRO A 142 0.63 9.27 12.17
N ALA A 143 1.15 9.95 11.16
CA ALA A 143 0.52 11.09 10.54
C ALA A 143 -0.60 10.65 9.58
N LEU A 144 -0.40 9.50 8.92
CA LEU A 144 -1.39 8.83 8.08
C LEU A 144 -1.33 7.33 8.33
N LEU A 145 -2.49 6.69 8.52
CA LEU A 145 -2.61 5.25 8.60
C LEU A 145 -3.56 4.77 7.49
N LEU A 146 -3.02 4.05 6.51
CA LEU A 146 -3.83 3.32 5.53
C LEU A 146 -4.08 1.92 6.07
N VAL A 147 -5.35 1.54 6.11
CA VAL A 147 -5.79 0.17 6.38
C VAL A 147 -6.54 -0.31 5.15
N ALA A 148 -5.94 -1.24 4.39
CA ALA A 148 -6.49 -1.68 3.11
C ALA A 148 -7.84 -2.40 3.25
N GLU A 149 -8.09 -3.02 4.41
CA GLU A 149 -9.27 -3.80 4.64
C GLU A 149 -9.77 -3.70 6.10
N LEU A 150 -11.07 -3.43 6.25
CA LEU A 150 -11.77 -3.37 7.54
C LEU A 150 -12.89 -4.43 7.53
N ARG A 151 -12.52 -5.71 7.66
CA ARG A 151 -13.49 -6.83 7.64
C ARG A 151 -14.10 -7.12 9.01
N ASP A 152 -13.32 -6.98 10.07
CA ASP A 152 -13.71 -7.39 11.41
C ASP A 152 -13.99 -6.19 12.32
N GLN A 153 -14.76 -6.43 13.38
CA GLN A 153 -15.18 -5.41 14.34
C GLN A 153 -14.01 -4.78 15.09
N GLU A 154 -12.94 -5.54 15.36
CA GLU A 154 -11.76 -5.05 16.09
C GLU A 154 -11.03 -4.01 15.23
N SER A 155 -10.72 -4.35 13.98
CA SER A 155 -10.09 -3.46 13.00
C SER A 155 -10.91 -2.18 12.77
N PHE A 156 -12.23 -2.32 12.64
CA PHE A 156 -13.14 -1.16 12.48
C PHE A 156 -13.16 -0.27 13.72
N SER A 157 -13.25 -0.85 14.92
CA SER A 157 -13.27 -0.09 16.18
C SER A 157 -11.96 0.65 16.40
N ALA A 158 -10.83 0.00 16.10
CA ALA A 158 -9.51 0.61 16.21
C ALA A 158 -9.32 1.76 15.20
N ALA A 159 -9.86 1.63 13.99
CA ALA A 159 -9.85 2.72 13.02
C ALA A 159 -10.68 3.93 13.49
N ILE A 160 -11.84 3.71 14.12
CA ILE A 160 -12.64 4.80 14.71
C ILE A 160 -11.88 5.50 15.84
N GLU A 161 -11.20 4.75 16.70
CA GLU A 161 -10.41 5.31 17.79
C GLU A 161 -9.31 6.27 17.28
N LEU A 162 -8.68 5.96 16.14
CA LEU A 162 -7.69 6.82 15.48
C LEU A 162 -8.27 8.18 15.03
N SER A 163 -9.57 8.22 14.72
CA SER A 163 -10.21 9.38 14.10
C SER A 163 -10.72 10.44 15.07
N LYS A 164 -10.71 10.13 16.36
CA LYS A 164 -11.15 11.01 17.44
C LYS A 164 -10.02 11.94 17.86
#